data_AF-A8FSJ1-F1
#
_entry.id   AF-A8FSJ1-F1
#
_cell.length_a   1.000
_cell.length_b   1.000
_cell.length_c   1.000
_cell.angle_alpha   90.00
_cell.angle_beta   90.00
_cell.angle_gamma   90.00
#
_symmetry.space_group_name_H-M   'P 1'
#
loop_
_entity.id
_entity.type
_entity.pdbx_description
1 polymer ?
#
loop_
_entity_poly.entity_id
_entity_poly.type
_entity_poly.pdbx_seq_one_letter_code
_entity_poly.pdbx_strand_id
1 'polypeptide(L)'
;MMRNIVYLGSLLAVALSIAPAEAAYQEYKCHVSSTKKGGQVVFYRWKETDLQLKVAGLPGKQLTDHQGKKYFIKEVFECVSLGEDFSSEKAQRLDERTLR
;
A
#
# COMPACT_ATOMS: atom_id res chain seq x y z
N MET A 1 58.90 35.18 14.48
CA MET A 1 57.84 35.31 15.51
C MET A 1 56.50 35.28 14.80
N MET A 2 55.76 34.18 14.95
CA MET A 2 54.54 33.88 14.17
C MET A 2 53.35 34.66 14.73
N ARG A 3 52.62 35.36 13.86
CA ARG A 3 51.34 36.02 14.17
C ARG A 3 50.26 34.95 14.32
N ASN A 4 49.76 34.80 15.55
CA ASN A 4 48.74 33.84 15.94
C ASN A 4 47.37 34.34 15.44
N ILE A 5 46.84 33.72 14.39
CA ILE A 5 45.47 33.99 13.89
C ILE A 5 44.54 33.06 14.67
N VAL A 6 43.82 33.62 15.65
CA VAL A 6 42.74 32.92 16.34
C VAL A 6 41.49 33.01 15.48
N TYR A 7 41.23 31.96 14.70
CA TYR A 7 40.00 31.82 13.94
C TYR A 7 38.83 31.62 14.93
N LEU A 8 37.96 32.63 15.04
CA LEU A 8 36.62 32.47 15.62
C LEU A 8 35.86 31.46 14.76
N GLY A 9 35.76 30.22 15.25
CA GLY A 9 34.95 29.17 14.62
C GLY A 9 33.47 29.56 14.67
N SER A 10 32.92 29.91 13.51
CA SER A 10 31.48 30.09 13.32
C SER A 10 30.79 28.73 13.42
N LEU A 11 30.09 28.49 14.53
CA LEU A 11 29.18 27.36 14.69
C LEU A 11 27.93 27.61 13.82
N LEU A 12 27.99 27.17 12.56
CA LEU A 12 26.82 27.11 11.70
C LEU A 12 25.99 25.88 12.10
N ALA A 13 25.08 26.05 13.05
CA ALA A 13 24.11 25.02 13.42
C ALA A 13 23.13 24.82 12.26
N VAL A 14 23.36 23.80 11.44
CA VAL A 14 22.41 23.36 10.41
C VAL A 14 21.24 22.68 11.11
N ALA A 15 20.14 23.42 11.28
CA ALA A 15 18.88 22.84 11.72
C ALA A 15 18.29 21.99 10.58
N LEU A 16 18.57 20.68 10.58
CA LEU A 16 17.84 19.74 9.73
C LEU A 16 16.38 19.72 10.18
N SER A 17 15.54 20.39 9.42
CA SER A 17 14.09 20.32 9.57
C SER A 17 13.63 19.00 8.98
N ILE A 18 13.44 17.98 9.81
CA ILE A 18 12.77 16.75 9.37
C ILE A 18 11.27 17.09 9.28
N ALA A 19 10.80 17.43 8.09
CA ALA A 19 9.37 17.52 7.84
C ALA A 19 8.76 16.12 8.02
N PRO A 20 7.64 15.96 8.74
CA PRO A 20 6.94 14.68 8.78
C PRO A 20 6.52 14.34 7.35
N ALA A 21 6.95 13.20 6.84
CA ALA A 21 6.49 12.69 5.56
C ALA A 21 4.97 12.49 5.67
N GLU A 22 4.19 13.29 4.93
CA GLU A 22 2.76 13.05 4.82
C GLU A 22 2.54 11.66 4.24
N ALA A 23 1.74 10.85 4.94
CA ALA A 23 1.48 9.47 4.51
C ALA A 23 0.77 9.48 3.14
N ALA A 24 1.51 9.12 2.10
CA ALA A 24 1.03 9.09 0.74
C ALA A 24 -0.09 8.06 0.59
N TYR A 25 -1.19 8.47 -0.06
CA TYR A 25 -2.24 7.55 -0.45
C TYR A 25 -1.87 6.90 -1.77
N GLN A 26 -2.03 5.58 -1.84
CA GLN A 26 -1.76 4.77 -3.02
C GLN A 26 -2.92 3.81 -3.28
N GLU A 27 -3.09 3.45 -4.55
CA GLU A 27 -4.04 2.46 -4.99
C GLU A 27 -3.38 1.07 -5.01
N TYR A 28 -4.08 0.10 -4.47
CA TYR A 28 -3.66 -1.29 -4.37
C TYR A 28 -4.70 -2.19 -5.02
N LYS A 29 -4.23 -3.29 -5.57
CA LYS A 29 -5.05 -4.40 -6.04
C LYS A 29 -4.68 -5.65 -5.24
N CYS A 30 -5.71 -6.39 -4.83
CA CYS A 30 -5.56 -7.58 -3.98
C CYS A 30 -6.22 -8.78 -4.61
N HIS A 31 -5.48 -9.89 -4.73
CA HIS A 31 -6.04 -11.18 -5.08
C HIS A 31 -6.60 -11.84 -3.80
N VAL A 32 -7.91 -12.03 -3.78
CA VAL A 32 -8.65 -12.57 -2.63
C VAL A 32 -9.51 -13.75 -3.04
N SER A 33 -9.86 -14.62 -2.10
CA SER A 33 -10.91 -15.62 -2.30
C SER A 33 -12.16 -15.31 -1.50
N SER A 34 -13.31 -15.76 -2.00
CA SER A 34 -14.56 -15.83 -1.27
C SER A 34 -15.19 -17.20 -1.46
N THR A 35 -15.83 -17.74 -0.42
CA THR A 35 -16.57 -19.01 -0.51
C THR A 35 -17.65 -19.00 -1.60
N LYS A 36 -18.28 -17.84 -1.88
CA LYS A 36 -19.38 -17.74 -2.84
C LYS A 36 -18.96 -17.34 -4.26
N LYS A 37 -17.80 -16.69 -4.42
CA LYS A 37 -17.34 -16.10 -5.69
C LYS A 37 -16.03 -16.70 -6.21
N GLY A 38 -15.32 -17.48 -5.39
CA GLY A 38 -13.99 -17.95 -5.72
C GLY A 38 -12.95 -16.85 -5.65
N GLY A 39 -11.85 -17.03 -6.41
CA GLY A 39 -10.76 -16.06 -6.53
C GLY A 39 -11.14 -14.84 -7.37
N GLN A 40 -10.78 -13.65 -6.92
CA GLN A 40 -11.08 -12.39 -7.59
C GLN A 40 -10.04 -11.32 -7.23
N VAL A 41 -9.97 -10.25 -8.04
CA VAL A 41 -9.17 -9.06 -7.74
C VAL A 41 -10.10 -7.98 -7.19
N VAL A 42 -9.69 -7.31 -6.12
CA VAL A 42 -10.39 -6.18 -5.51
C VAL A 42 -9.45 -4.99 -5.36
N PHE A 43 -10.01 -3.78 -5.47
CA PHE A 43 -9.23 -2.54 -5.46
C PHE A 43 -9.47 -1.73 -4.19
N TYR A 44 -8.41 -1.11 -3.70
CA TYR A 44 -8.43 -0.29 -2.50
C TYR A 44 -7.53 0.94 -2.64
N ARG A 45 -7.87 2.00 -1.92
CA ARG A 45 -7.02 3.18 -1.77
C ARG A 45 -6.69 3.38 -0.29
N TRP A 46 -5.43 3.25 0.06
CA TRP A 46 -4.95 3.32 1.45
C TRP A 46 -3.69 4.17 1.55
N LYS A 47 -3.38 4.59 2.77
CA LYS A 47 -2.05 5.10 3.09
C LYS A 47 -1.06 3.94 3.05
N GLU A 48 0.11 4.17 2.49
CA GLU A 48 1.16 3.15 2.42
C GLU A 48 1.51 2.58 3.80
N THR A 49 1.57 3.44 4.81
CA THR A 49 1.83 3.08 6.21
C THR A 49 0.77 2.14 6.81
N ASP A 50 -0.44 2.14 6.26
CA ASP A 50 -1.56 1.34 6.76
C ASP A 50 -1.73 0.02 6.00
N LEU A 51 -0.96 -0.21 4.92
CA LEU A 51 -1.16 -1.33 4.00
C LEU A 51 -1.27 -2.67 4.75
N GLN A 52 -0.28 -2.98 5.59
CA GLN A 52 -0.25 -4.26 6.31
C GLN A 52 -1.46 -4.44 7.24
N LEU A 53 -1.84 -3.38 7.96
CA LEU A 53 -3.00 -3.41 8.84
C LEU A 53 -4.31 -3.59 8.04
N LYS A 54 -4.43 -2.92 6.89
CA LYS A 54 -5.62 -3.00 6.04
C LYS A 54 -5.76 -4.37 5.38
N VAL A 55 -4.65 -4.96 4.92
CA VAL A 55 -4.60 -6.31 4.35
C VAL A 55 -4.99 -7.34 5.41
N ALA A 56 -4.45 -7.24 6.62
CA ALA A 56 -4.80 -8.14 7.74
C ALA A 56 -6.28 -8.07 8.12
N GLY A 57 -6.94 -6.92 7.89
CA GLY A 57 -8.38 -6.73 8.13
C GLY A 57 -9.29 -7.13 6.96
N LEU A 58 -8.75 -7.63 5.84
CA LEU A 58 -9.58 -8.05 4.70
C LEU A 58 -10.32 -9.37 4.94
N PRO A 59 -9.75 -10.43 5.54
CA PRO A 59 -10.52 -11.63 5.87
C PRO A 59 -11.73 -11.27 6.75
N GLY A 60 -12.91 -11.74 6.35
CA GLY A 60 -14.18 -11.40 7.01
C GLY A 60 -14.79 -10.06 6.59
N LYS A 61 -14.13 -9.27 5.72
CA LYS A 61 -14.73 -8.05 5.16
C LYS A 61 -15.87 -8.39 4.21
N GLN A 62 -17.00 -7.70 4.39
CA GLN A 62 -18.16 -7.83 3.51
C GLN A 62 -17.97 -6.97 2.24
N LEU A 63 -18.29 -7.55 1.10
CA LEU A 63 -18.37 -6.91 -0.21
C LEU A 63 -19.76 -7.18 -0.82
N THR A 64 -20.08 -6.41 -1.84
CA THR A 64 -21.33 -6.50 -2.59
C THR A 64 -21.00 -6.62 -4.06
N ASP A 65 -21.59 -7.59 -4.76
CA ASP A 65 -21.38 -7.74 -6.20
C ASP A 65 -22.27 -6.79 -7.02
N HIS A 66 -22.11 -6.80 -8.34
CA HIS A 66 -22.91 -5.98 -9.26
C HIS A 66 -24.42 -6.27 -9.22
N GLN A 67 -24.83 -7.40 -8.65
CA GLN A 67 -26.24 -7.79 -8.48
C GLN A 67 -26.77 -7.42 -7.08
N GLY A 68 -25.98 -6.70 -6.26
CA GLY A 68 -26.35 -6.35 -4.89
C GLY A 68 -26.18 -7.49 -3.88
N LYS A 69 -25.65 -8.65 -4.29
CA LYS A 69 -25.49 -9.81 -3.40
C LYS A 69 -24.24 -9.65 -2.56
N LYS A 70 -24.44 -9.76 -1.25
CA LYS A 70 -23.36 -9.70 -0.25
C LYS A 70 -22.56 -10.99 -0.20
N TYR A 71 -21.25 -10.85 -0.06
CA TYR A 71 -20.31 -11.93 0.19
C TYR A 71 -19.16 -11.45 1.06
N PHE A 72 -18.41 -12.40 1.63
CA PHE A 72 -17.29 -12.10 2.50
C PHE A 72 -15.99 -12.57 1.87
N ILE A 73 -14.93 -11.81 2.09
CA ILE A 73 -13.57 -12.25 1.80
C ILE A 73 -13.22 -13.37 2.79
N LYS A 74 -12.74 -14.50 2.27
CA LYS A 74 -12.27 -15.63 3.06
C LYS A 74 -10.77 -15.52 3.32
N GLU A 75 -10.00 -15.22 2.28
CA GLU A 75 -8.54 -15.25 2.31
C GLU A 75 -7.98 -14.18 1.36
N VAL A 76 -6.81 -13.66 1.69
CA VAL A 76 -6.02 -12.76 0.84
C VAL A 76 -4.73 -13.48 0.48
N PHE A 77 -4.45 -13.60 -0.81
CA PHE A 77 -3.23 -14.26 -1.28
C PHE A 77 -2.09 -13.26 -1.44
N GLU A 78 -2.36 -12.11 -2.05
CA GLU A 78 -1.37 -11.06 -2.28
C GLU A 78 -2.08 -9.71 -2.53
N CYS A 79 -1.41 -8.63 -2.15
CA CYS A 79 -1.78 -7.27 -2.50
C CYS A 79 -0.55 -6.55 -3.02
N VAL A 80 -0.67 -5.90 -4.16
CA VAL A 80 0.40 -5.14 -4.83
C VAL A 80 -0.12 -3.76 -5.20
N SER A 81 0.77 -2.84 -5.54
CA SER A 81 0.36 -1.53 -6.06
C SER A 81 -0.41 -1.69 -7.36
N LEU A 82 -1.32 -0.78 -7.68
CA LEU A 82 -2.21 -0.91 -8.85
C LEU A 82 -1.46 -1.14 -10.18
N GLY A 83 -0.27 -0.54 -10.32
CA GLY A 83 0.59 -0.65 -11.50
C GLY A 83 1.58 -1.81 -11.49
N GLU A 84 1.68 -2.57 -10.40
CA GLU A 84 2.61 -3.71 -10.29
C GLU A 84 1.93 -5.01 -10.70
N ASP A 85 2.68 -5.97 -11.22
CA ASP A 85 2.14 -7.28 -11.53
C ASP A 85 2.03 -8.15 -10.28
N PHE A 86 0.99 -8.99 -10.26
CA PHE A 86 0.89 -10.03 -9.26
C PHE A 86 1.99 -11.08 -9.44
N SER A 87 2.44 -11.70 -8.35
CA SER A 87 3.43 -12.77 -8.42
C SER A 87 2.85 -14.08 -8.97
N SER A 88 1.55 -14.31 -8.77
CA SER A 88 0.86 -15.51 -9.24
C SER A 88 0.32 -15.34 -10.66
N GLU A 89 0.64 -16.27 -11.56
CA GLU A 89 0.02 -16.33 -12.90
C GLU A 89 -1.52 -16.35 -12.83
N LYS A 90 -2.08 -17.02 -11.82
CA LYS A 90 -3.53 -17.07 -11.62
C LYS A 90 -4.08 -15.67 -11.32
N ALA A 91 -3.39 -14.91 -10.49
CA ALA A 91 -3.79 -13.56 -10.13
C ALA A 91 -3.60 -12.59 -11.30
N GLN A 92 -2.51 -12.70 -12.06
CA GLN A 92 -2.30 -11.94 -13.30
C GLN A 92 -3.46 -12.15 -14.29
N ARG A 93 -3.83 -13.41 -14.57
CA ARG A 93 -4.97 -13.73 -15.45
C ARG A 93 -6.32 -13.26 -14.91
N LEU A 94 -6.47 -13.12 -13.59
CA LEU A 94 -7.69 -12.56 -13.01
C LEU A 94 -7.71 -11.04 -13.17
N ASP A 95 -6.58 -10.36 -12.95
CA ASP A 95 -6.42 -8.92 -13.09
C ASP A 95 -6.71 -8.45 -14.52
N GLU A 96 -6.14 -9.12 -15.53
CA GLU A 96 -6.36 -8.82 -16.95
C GLU A 96 -7.85 -8.83 -17.36
N ARG A 97 -8.67 -9.62 -16.67
CA ARG A 97 -10.10 -9.77 -16.94
C ARG A 97 -10.99 -8.97 -15.99
N THR A 98 -10.39 -8.33 -14.99
CA THR A 98 -11.12 -7.54 -13.99
C THR A 98 -11.25 -6.11 -14.51
N LEU A 99 -12.50 -5.68 -14.72
CA LEU A 99 -12.79 -4.29 -15.05
C LEU A 99 -12.55 -3.41 -13.82
N ARG A 100 -11.97 -2.22 -14.04
CA ARG A 100 -11.71 -1.21 -13.01
C ARG A 100 -12.89 -0.26 -12.86
#